data_AF-A0A7S3UGR6-F1
#
_entry.id   AF-A0A7S3UGR6-F1
#
_cell.length_a   1.000
_cell.length_b   1.000
_cell.length_c   1.000
_cell.angle_alpha   90.00
_cell.angle_beta   90.00
_cell.angle_gamma   90.00
#
_symmetry.space_group_name_H-M   'P 1'
#
loop_
_entity.id
_entity.type
_entity.pdbx_description
1 polymer ?
#
loop_
_entity_poly.entity_id
_entity_poly.type
_entity_poly.pdbx_seq_one_letter_code
_entity_poly.pdbx_strand_id
1 'polypeptide(L)'
;GLAEDIDEGNVTPRDDPKARGKYLAEKYGWDKDIGARKIWCFGPETTGPNVILDTTKGVQYLNEIKDSCVAAFQWASKEGPLADENMRGCQFEIQDVVLHTDAIHRGGGQIIPTCRRVLLAGLLTGSPRLMEP
;
A
#
# COMPACT_ATOMS: atom_id res chain seq x y z
N GLY A 1 8.77 -9.54 -12.64
CA GLY A 1 8.24 -9.58 -11.27
C GLY A 1 6.96 -8.78 -11.21
N LEU A 2 6.32 -8.65 -10.04
CA LEU A 2 5.05 -7.92 -9.94
C LEU A 2 5.20 -6.44 -10.33
N ALA A 3 6.33 -5.81 -10.00
CA ALA A 3 6.62 -4.43 -10.38
C ALA A 3 6.59 -4.23 -11.90
N GLU A 4 7.24 -5.12 -12.66
CA GLU A 4 7.27 -5.07 -14.13
C GLU A 4 5.87 -5.30 -14.73
N ASP A 5 5.09 -6.24 -14.18
CA ASP A 5 3.71 -6.46 -14.63
C ASP A 5 2.82 -5.23 -14.39
N ILE A 6 3.08 -4.46 -13.35
CA ILE A 6 2.36 -3.20 -13.09
C ILE A 6 2.74 -2.15 -14.13
N ASP A 7 4.04 -1.99 -14.42
CA ASP A 7 4.53 -1.03 -15.42
C ASP A 7 4.04 -1.36 -16.85
N GLU A 8 4.00 -2.65 -17.20
CA GLU A 8 3.49 -3.14 -18.49
C GLU A 8 1.96 -3.06 -18.60
N GLY A 9 1.26 -2.80 -17.48
CA GLY A 9 -0.19 -2.72 -17.43
C GLY A 9 -0.89 -4.09 -17.37
N ASN A 10 -0.15 -5.17 -17.08
CA ASN A 10 -0.71 -6.51 -16.84
C ASN A 10 -1.48 -6.58 -15.50
N VAL A 11 -1.12 -5.74 -14.53
CA VAL A 11 -1.80 -5.57 -13.25
C VAL A 11 -2.04 -4.09 -13.00
N THR A 12 -3.30 -3.67 -12.97
CA THR A 12 -3.67 -2.26 -12.81
C THR A 12 -4.66 -2.04 -11.68
N PRO A 13 -4.75 -0.83 -11.12
CA PRO A 13 -5.81 -0.46 -10.18
C PRO A 13 -7.23 -0.60 -10.76
N ARG A 14 -7.37 -0.52 -12.09
CA ARG A 14 -8.66 -0.51 -12.80
C ARG A 14 -9.21 -1.91 -13.12
N ASP A 15 -8.39 -2.94 -13.00
CA ASP A 15 -8.79 -4.30 -13.28
C ASP A 15 -9.95 -4.75 -12.39
N ASP A 16 -10.78 -5.65 -12.91
CA ASP A 16 -11.76 -6.33 -12.08
C ASP A 16 -11.03 -7.00 -10.90
N PRO A 17 -11.44 -6.73 -9.65
CA PRO A 17 -10.68 -7.20 -8.50
C PRO A 17 -10.60 -8.73 -8.43
N LYS A 18 -11.63 -9.49 -8.86
CA LYS A 18 -11.56 -10.96 -8.85
C LYS A 18 -10.59 -11.48 -9.90
N ALA A 19 -10.57 -10.87 -11.08
CA ALA A 19 -9.62 -11.21 -12.14
C ALA A 19 -8.18 -10.93 -11.69
N ARG A 20 -7.93 -9.74 -11.12
CA ARG A 20 -6.62 -9.37 -10.55
C ARG A 20 -6.19 -10.33 -9.44
N GLY A 21 -7.09 -10.64 -8.50
CA GLY A 21 -6.79 -11.61 -7.43
C GLY A 21 -6.47 -13.01 -7.95
N LYS A 22 -7.14 -13.48 -9.00
CA LYS A 22 -6.82 -14.74 -9.67
C LYS A 22 -5.42 -14.70 -10.30
N TYR A 23 -5.11 -13.63 -11.03
CA TYR A 23 -3.80 -13.45 -11.67
C TYR A 23 -2.67 -13.45 -10.63
N LEU A 24 -2.82 -12.67 -9.56
CA LEU A 24 -1.84 -12.59 -8.48
C LEU A 24 -1.66 -13.93 -7.77
N ALA A 25 -2.75 -14.68 -7.56
CA ALA A 25 -2.67 -16.02 -6.97
C ALA A 25 -1.94 -17.03 -7.87
N GLU A 26 -2.26 -17.06 -9.16
CA GLU A 26 -1.70 -18.03 -10.11
C GLU A 26 -0.23 -17.74 -10.46
N LYS A 27 0.14 -16.46 -10.65
CA LYS A 27 1.49 -16.07 -11.07
C LYS A 27 2.44 -15.83 -9.89
N TYR A 28 1.93 -15.29 -8.78
CA TYR A 28 2.74 -14.85 -7.64
C TYR A 28 2.43 -15.58 -6.34
N GLY A 29 1.52 -16.56 -6.34
CA GLY A 29 1.17 -17.33 -5.14
C GLY A 29 0.47 -16.52 -4.05
N TRP A 30 -0.09 -15.35 -4.39
CA TRP A 30 -0.83 -14.54 -3.44
C TRP A 30 -2.08 -15.26 -2.96
N ASP A 31 -2.51 -14.95 -1.73
CA ASP A 31 -3.85 -15.28 -1.32
C ASP A 31 -4.86 -14.56 -2.23
N LYS A 32 -5.82 -15.32 -2.73
CA LYS A 32 -6.79 -14.84 -3.72
C LYS A 32 -7.66 -13.71 -3.17
N ASP A 33 -8.02 -13.76 -1.89
CA ASP A 33 -8.83 -12.72 -1.26
C ASP A 33 -8.01 -11.45 -1.02
N ILE A 34 -6.71 -11.58 -0.72
CA ILE A 34 -5.80 -10.44 -0.62
C ILE A 34 -5.74 -9.69 -1.96
N GLY A 35 -5.36 -10.38 -3.04
CA GLY A 35 -5.25 -9.77 -4.37
C GLY A 35 -6.57 -9.23 -4.91
N ALA A 36 -7.69 -9.82 -4.47
CA ALA A 36 -9.02 -9.41 -4.92
C ALA A 36 -9.65 -8.26 -4.14
N ARG A 37 -9.41 -8.11 -2.84
CA ARG A 37 -10.19 -7.17 -2.02
C ARG A 37 -9.38 -6.32 -1.06
N LYS A 38 -8.13 -6.71 -0.79
CA LYS A 38 -7.34 -6.09 0.28
C LYS A 38 -6.36 -5.05 -0.20
N ILE A 39 -6.03 -5.02 -1.49
CA ILE A 39 -5.24 -3.92 -2.07
C ILE A 39 -6.04 -2.61 -1.95
N TRP A 40 -5.47 -1.63 -1.27
CA TRP A 40 -6.08 -0.31 -1.10
C TRP A 40 -5.72 0.62 -2.24
N CYS A 41 -4.46 0.66 -2.66
CA CYS A 41 -4.01 1.40 -3.83
C CYS A 41 -2.63 0.93 -4.30
N PHE A 42 -2.30 1.36 -5.52
CA PHE A 42 -0.96 1.28 -6.11
C PHE A 42 -0.28 2.64 -5.99
N GLY A 43 1.06 2.71 -5.97
CA GLY A 43 1.76 3.97 -5.78
C GLY A 43 3.19 3.96 -6.33
N PRO A 44 3.79 5.14 -6.60
CA PRO A 44 3.17 6.46 -6.53
C PRO A 44 2.16 6.72 -7.66
N GLU A 45 1.45 7.86 -7.59
CA GLU A 45 0.51 8.35 -8.62
C GLU A 45 -0.63 7.38 -8.99
N THR A 46 -1.06 6.54 -8.04
CA THR A 46 -2.13 5.54 -8.20
C THR A 46 -1.85 4.39 -9.16
N THR A 47 -0.75 4.42 -9.92
CA THR A 47 -0.40 3.39 -10.91
C THR A 47 1.01 2.84 -10.74
N GLY A 48 1.82 3.39 -9.84
CA GLY A 48 3.19 2.97 -9.66
C GLY A 48 3.35 1.54 -9.11
N PRO A 49 4.55 0.97 -9.26
CA PRO A 49 4.85 -0.45 -9.00
C PRO A 49 5.06 -0.75 -7.51
N ASN A 50 4.25 -0.15 -6.64
CA ASN A 50 4.20 -0.43 -5.21
C ASN A 50 2.74 -0.60 -4.79
N VAL A 51 2.49 -1.36 -3.73
CA VAL A 51 1.13 -1.63 -3.24
C VAL A 51 1.04 -1.49 -1.73
N ILE A 52 -0.11 -1.01 -1.25
CA ILE A 52 -0.50 -1.09 0.15
C ILE A 52 -1.79 -1.89 0.29
N LEU A 53 -1.82 -2.81 1.26
CA LEU A 53 -2.93 -3.73 1.45
C LEU A 53 -3.29 -3.91 2.93
N ASP A 54 -4.55 -4.27 3.16
CA ASP A 54 -5.11 -4.53 4.50
C ASP A 54 -5.09 -6.02 4.84
N THR A 55 -4.28 -6.38 5.84
CA THR A 55 -4.22 -7.72 6.43
C THR A 55 -4.80 -7.78 7.85
N THR A 56 -5.43 -6.69 8.32
CA THR A 56 -5.97 -6.60 9.67
C THR A 56 -7.15 -7.54 9.87
N LYS A 57 -7.43 -7.88 11.15
CA LYS A 57 -8.55 -8.75 11.54
C LYS A 57 -9.32 -8.13 12.69
N GLY A 58 -10.63 -7.92 12.49
CA GLY A 58 -11.53 -7.46 13.55
C GLY A 58 -11.38 -5.98 13.94
N VAL A 59 -10.72 -5.16 13.13
CA VAL A 59 -10.55 -3.73 13.41
C VAL A 59 -11.81 -2.95 13.07
N GLN A 60 -12.38 -2.28 14.07
CA GLN A 60 -13.52 -1.38 13.89
C GLN A 60 -13.06 -0.05 13.29
N TYR A 61 -13.94 0.62 12.53
CA TYR A 61 -13.69 1.95 11.93
C TYR A 61 -12.54 2.02 10.90
N LEU A 62 -11.95 0.88 10.50
CA LEU A 62 -10.80 0.84 9.58
C LEU A 62 -11.06 1.60 8.26
N ASN A 63 -12.27 1.48 7.72
CA ASN A 63 -12.64 2.16 6.47
C ASN A 63 -12.61 3.69 6.59
N GLU A 64 -12.72 4.26 7.80
CA GLU A 64 -12.68 5.72 8.00
C GLU A 64 -11.27 6.30 7.82
N ILE A 65 -10.24 5.49 8.05
CA ILE A 65 -8.84 5.93 7.91
C ILE A 65 -8.22 5.57 6.56
N LYS A 66 -8.92 4.75 5.75
CA LYS A 66 -8.40 4.21 4.49
C LYS A 66 -7.88 5.30 3.57
N ASP A 67 -8.67 6.34 3.30
CA ASP A 67 -8.29 7.41 2.39
C ASP A 67 -7.08 8.21 2.90
N SER A 68 -6.96 8.36 4.23
CA SER A 68 -5.82 9.01 4.86
C SER A 68 -4.54 8.18 4.72
N CYS A 69 -4.63 6.86 4.89
CA CYS A 69 -3.52 5.94 4.66
C CYS A 69 -3.12 5.88 3.19
N VAL A 70 -4.10 5.89 2.26
CA VAL A 70 -3.84 5.96 0.82
C VAL A 70 -3.08 7.25 0.50
N ALA A 71 -3.52 8.41 0.99
CA ALA A 71 -2.82 9.68 0.77
C ALA A 71 -1.39 9.66 1.34
N ALA A 72 -1.21 9.11 2.55
CA ALA A 72 0.11 8.95 3.15
C ALA A 72 1.02 8.03 2.33
N PHE A 73 0.48 6.94 1.79
CA PHE A 73 1.21 5.99 0.96
C PHE A 73 1.60 6.58 -0.39
N GLN A 74 0.72 7.34 -1.06
CA GLN A 74 1.07 8.04 -2.30
C GLN A 74 2.23 9.01 -2.07
N TRP A 75 2.22 9.72 -0.94
CA TRP A 75 3.32 10.61 -0.58
C TRP A 75 4.60 9.84 -0.26
N ALA A 76 4.52 8.83 0.60
CA ALA A 76 5.67 8.02 0.99
C ALA A 76 6.33 7.33 -0.23
N SER A 77 5.54 6.82 -1.17
CA SER A 77 6.04 6.11 -2.36
C SER A 77 6.64 7.02 -3.42
N LYS A 78 6.37 8.33 -3.36
CA LYS A 78 6.96 9.32 -4.26
C LYS A 78 8.35 9.80 -3.80
N GLU A 79 8.58 9.89 -2.49
CA GLU A 79 9.85 10.41 -1.94
C GLU A 79 10.72 9.32 -1.33
N GLY A 80 10.14 8.24 -0.80
CA GLY A 80 10.92 7.24 -0.07
C GLY A 80 11.75 7.83 1.10
N PRO A 81 12.55 7.00 1.78
CA PRO A 81 13.34 7.44 2.95
C PRO A 81 14.85 7.59 2.70
N LEU A 82 15.37 7.11 1.56
CA LEU A 82 16.83 7.06 1.34
C LEU A 82 17.39 8.31 0.66
N ALA A 83 16.69 8.81 -0.37
CA ALA A 83 17.22 9.85 -1.25
C ALA A 83 16.14 10.82 -1.78
N ASP A 84 14.95 10.85 -1.18
CA ASP A 84 13.81 11.63 -1.68
C ASP A 84 13.41 11.29 -3.15
N GLU A 85 13.52 10.01 -3.52
CA GLU A 85 13.19 9.45 -4.84
C GLU A 85 12.06 8.39 -4.79
N ASN A 86 11.43 8.16 -5.94
CA ASN A 86 10.33 7.22 -6.08
C ASN A 86 10.72 5.80 -5.60
N MET A 87 9.88 5.22 -4.73
CA MET A 87 10.00 3.83 -4.31
C MET A 87 9.63 2.88 -5.46
N ARG A 88 10.18 1.67 -5.46
CA ARG A 88 9.85 0.62 -6.44
C ARG A 88 9.82 -0.76 -5.79
N GLY A 89 8.87 -1.60 -6.20
CA GLY A 89 8.80 -3.00 -5.81
C GLY A 89 8.44 -3.23 -4.34
N CYS A 90 7.83 -2.26 -3.68
CA CYS A 90 7.48 -2.34 -2.27
C CYS A 90 6.01 -2.80 -2.08
N GLN A 91 5.81 -3.76 -1.18
CA GLN A 91 4.51 -4.20 -0.70
C GLN A 91 4.38 -3.88 0.79
N PHE A 92 3.42 -3.04 1.14
CA PHE A 92 3.11 -2.67 2.52
C PHE A 92 1.84 -3.37 3.00
N GLU A 93 1.94 -4.02 4.15
CA GLU A 93 0.84 -4.75 4.76
C GLU A 93 0.46 -4.10 6.09
N ILE A 94 -0.78 -3.63 6.20
CA ILE A 94 -1.31 -3.13 7.46
C ILE A 94 -1.73 -4.33 8.29
N GLN A 95 -0.93 -4.66 9.31
CA GLN A 95 -1.13 -5.85 10.14
C GLN A 95 -2.11 -5.61 11.29
N ASP A 96 -2.01 -4.46 11.95
CA ASP A 96 -2.86 -4.09 13.08
C ASP A 96 -3.05 -2.57 13.16
N VAL A 97 -4.18 -2.15 13.73
CA VAL A 97 -4.52 -0.74 13.95
C VAL A 97 -5.38 -0.62 15.21
N VAL A 98 -4.97 0.25 16.11
CA VAL A 98 -5.78 0.68 17.26
C VAL A 98 -6.31 2.09 16.99
N LEU A 99 -7.64 2.23 16.94
CA LEU A 99 -8.31 3.48 16.64
C LEU A 99 -9.05 4.00 17.87
N HIS A 100 -8.98 5.32 18.07
CA HIS A 100 -9.82 6.00 19.04
C HIS A 100 -11.30 5.81 18.68
N THR A 101 -12.22 5.74 19.64
CA THR A 101 -13.66 5.49 19.40
C THR A 101 -14.41 6.67 18.77
N ASP A 102 -13.97 7.89 19.07
CA ASP A 102 -14.59 9.10 18.52
C ASP A 102 -13.97 9.51 17.18
N ALA A 103 -14.82 9.73 16.17
CA ALA A 103 -14.41 10.02 14.79
C ALA A 103 -13.57 11.29 14.64
N ILE A 104 -13.73 12.28 15.52
CA ILE A 104 -12.94 13.53 15.50
C ILE A 104 -11.43 13.28 15.68
N HIS A 105 -11.06 12.14 16.27
CA HIS A 105 -9.68 11.71 16.50
C HIS A 105 -9.16 10.74 15.41
N ARG A 106 -9.89 10.60 14.30
CA ARG A 106 -9.51 9.75 13.15
C ARG A 106 -9.37 10.55 11.86
N GLY A 107 -9.32 11.87 11.94
CA GLY A 107 -9.19 12.75 10.78
C GLY A 107 -7.81 12.66 10.11
N GLY A 108 -7.74 13.02 8.82
CA GLY A 108 -6.52 12.92 8.02
C GLY A 108 -5.32 13.69 8.58
N GLY A 109 -5.54 14.83 9.25
CA GLY A 109 -4.47 15.57 9.93
C GLY A 109 -3.75 14.78 11.02
N GLN A 110 -4.39 13.77 11.61
CA GLN A 110 -3.80 12.88 12.61
C GLN A 110 -3.24 11.59 11.99
N ILE A 111 -3.93 11.04 10.99
CA ILE A 111 -3.60 9.75 10.38
C ILE A 111 -2.50 9.85 9.31
N ILE A 112 -2.53 10.88 8.44
CA ILE A 112 -1.59 10.99 7.33
C ILE A 112 -0.12 11.03 7.80
N PRO A 113 0.28 11.93 8.72
CA PRO A 113 1.68 12.01 9.14
C PRO A 113 2.13 10.77 9.91
N THR A 114 1.25 10.14 10.68
CA THR A 114 1.56 8.92 11.45
C THR A 114 1.72 7.72 10.52
N CYS A 115 0.81 7.55 9.56
CA CYS A 115 0.89 6.52 8.54
C CYS A 115 2.13 6.68 7.65
N ARG A 116 2.45 7.90 7.19
CA ARG A 116 3.68 8.14 6.39
C ARG A 116 4.92 7.72 7.17
N ARG A 117 5.02 8.09 8.45
CA ARG A 117 6.16 7.72 9.30
C ARG A 117 6.31 6.21 9.46
N VAL A 118 5.23 5.46 9.65
CA VAL A 118 5.32 4.00 9.79
C VAL A 118 5.72 3.32 8.49
N LEU A 119 5.27 3.82 7.33
CA LEU A 119 5.68 3.30 6.02
C LEU A 119 7.19 3.49 5.79
N LEU A 120 7.71 4.69 6.03
CA LEU A 120 9.13 4.98 5.89
C LEU A 120 9.98 4.14 6.86
N ALA A 121 9.54 4.01 8.12
CA ALA A 121 10.20 3.16 9.10
C ALA A 121 10.21 1.69 8.66
N GLY A 122 9.07 1.18 8.19
CA GLY A 122 8.93 -0.18 7.68
C GLY A 122 9.90 -0.46 6.53
N LEU A 123 10.02 0.47 5.57
CA LEU A 123 10.98 0.32 4.48
C LEU A 123 12.43 0.30 4.97
N LEU A 124 12.81 1.20 5.89
CA LEU A 124 14.17 1.23 6.46
C LEU A 124 14.52 -0.07 7.20
N THR A 125 13.55 -0.71 7.84
CA THR A 125 13.74 -2.04 8.46
C THR A 125 13.79 -3.18 7.44
N GLY A 126 13.30 -2.95 6.22
CA GLY A 126 13.24 -3.94 5.13
C GLY A 126 14.51 -4.11 4.31
N SER A 127 15.66 -3.59 4.77
CA SER A 127 16.94 -3.62 4.03
C SER A 127 16.86 -2.99 2.63
N PRO A 128 16.48 -1.69 2.54
CA PRO A 128 16.23 -1.03 1.26
C PRO A 128 17.53 -0.85 0.46
N ARG A 129 17.39 -0.73 -0.87
CA ARG A 129 18.51 -0.55 -1.81
C ARG A 129 18.17 0.52 -2.84
N LEU A 130 19.22 1.17 -3.37
CA LEU A 130 19.14 2.00 -4.56
C LEU A 130 18.98 1.09 -5.80
N MET A 131 18.22 1.57 -6.78
CA MET A 131 18.04 0.93 -8.08
C MET A 131 18.46 1.91 -9.16
N GLU A 132 19.47 1.53 -9.93
CA GLU A 132 19.92 2.30 -11.10
C GLU A 132 19.00 2.04 -12.30
N PRO A 133 18.78 3.04 -13.18
CA PRO A 133 18.08 2.87 -14.45
C PRO A 133 18.76 1.90 -15.43
#